data_AF-A0A3E0LA56-F1
#
_entry.id   AF-A0A3E0LA56-F1
#
_cell.length_a   1.000
_cell.length_b   1.000
_cell.length_c   1.000
_cell.angle_alpha   90.00
_cell.angle_beta   90.00
_cell.angle_gamma   90.00
#
_symmetry.space_group_name_H-M   'P 1'
#
loop_
_entity.id
_entity.type
_entity.pdbx_description
1 polymer ?
#
loop_
_entity_poly.entity_id
_entity_poly.type
_entity_poly.pdbx_seq_one_letter_code
_entity_poly.pdbx_strand_id
1 'polypeptide(L)'
;MTIEKLTPFLAPAYENFPKGRTIGLVVLRTTRSETIFRTEGSGEPMCGEFVQAGINDPTIIPRLVMTKRKQIAPERRRGREFLRANNLLYNAPKGGTVCSLNTNAPCECCIDCFLYGFAAGGEGAQKSRVWTEDAFSVLSSTELIGERTINAIFENGTMRDEKGTASTALNTSEYIKPGVHFLDIVTLKDVTADELRYTVGNILMTTRYGAVSSRLGRMDNEIIGVFGGMAELPSSLELVQSVYDLLGAPEKLLEHPFNTEELTTAVKSAIAPWTNKRGISMRLSEEELTELILDVDRHWSLDDQETFLKRLDESYASFRKPRSEDVGKKGKGKKDASSVSL
;
A
#
# COMPACT_ATOMS: atom_id res chain seq x y z
N MET A 1 26.73 -8.51 0.26
CA MET A 1 25.58 -7.76 -0.30
C MET A 1 24.47 -7.75 0.72
N THR A 2 23.89 -6.61 1.08
CA THR A 2 22.91 -6.50 2.19
C THR A 2 21.73 -7.50 2.17
N ILE A 3 21.25 -7.91 0.99
CA ILE A 3 20.16 -8.91 0.90
C ILE A 3 20.55 -10.28 1.49
N GLU A 4 21.84 -10.59 1.58
CA GLU A 4 22.36 -11.82 2.21
C GLU A 4 21.99 -11.87 3.70
N LYS A 5 21.99 -10.73 4.40
CA LYS A 5 21.57 -10.69 5.81
C LYS A 5 20.08 -10.98 5.99
N LEU A 6 19.25 -10.60 5.02
CA LEU A 6 17.82 -10.89 5.05
C LEU A 6 17.49 -12.33 4.63
N THR A 7 18.44 -13.07 4.05
CA THR A 7 18.23 -14.42 3.51
C THR A 7 17.56 -15.40 4.50
N PRO A 8 17.90 -15.44 5.81
CA PRO A 8 17.20 -16.30 6.77
C PRO A 8 15.69 -16.03 6.88
N PHE A 9 15.25 -14.82 6.54
CA PHE A 9 13.89 -14.33 6.62
C PHE A 9 13.21 -14.23 5.25
N LEU A 10 13.90 -14.64 4.18
CA LEU A 10 13.35 -14.71 2.82
C LEU A 10 13.03 -16.16 2.47
N ALA A 11 11.95 -16.37 1.74
CA ALA A 11 11.64 -17.66 1.16
C ALA A 11 12.53 -17.90 -0.07
N PRO A 12 13.08 -19.12 -0.27
CA PRO A 12 13.88 -19.43 -1.45
C PRO A 12 13.04 -19.48 -2.74
N ALA A 13 11.76 -19.82 -2.61
CA ALA A 13 10.76 -19.82 -3.68
C ALA A 13 9.38 -19.60 -3.04
N TYR A 14 8.34 -19.39 -3.85
CA TYR A 14 6.97 -19.36 -3.35
C TYR A 14 6.58 -20.70 -2.72
N GLU A 15 5.94 -20.65 -1.54
CA GLU A 15 5.48 -21.82 -0.81
C GLU A 15 4.01 -21.62 -0.42
N ASN A 16 3.14 -22.61 -0.65
CA ASN A 16 1.73 -22.53 -0.25
C ASN A 16 1.55 -22.54 1.28
N PHE A 17 2.45 -23.22 1.99
CA PHE A 17 2.40 -23.34 3.44
C PHE A 17 3.29 -22.27 4.07
N PRO A 18 2.72 -21.34 4.86
CA PRO A 18 3.50 -20.27 5.48
C PRO A 18 4.47 -20.85 6.52
N LYS A 19 5.69 -20.32 6.57
CA LYS A 19 6.73 -20.72 7.53
C LYS A 19 7.02 -19.63 8.56
N GLY A 20 6.29 -18.51 8.50
CA GLY A 20 6.38 -17.46 9.50
C GLY A 20 7.65 -16.63 9.37
N ARG A 21 8.20 -16.50 8.17
CA ARG A 21 9.30 -15.57 7.92
C ARG A 21 8.71 -14.17 7.69
N THR A 22 9.20 -13.16 8.40
CA THR A 22 8.71 -11.79 8.27
C THR A 22 9.84 -10.81 7.96
N ILE A 23 9.56 -9.92 7.00
CA ILE A 23 10.34 -8.70 6.78
C ILE A 23 9.44 -7.52 7.14
N GLY A 24 9.84 -6.73 8.13
CA GLY A 24 9.13 -5.51 8.51
C GLY A 24 9.78 -4.28 7.90
N LEU A 25 8.98 -3.42 7.26
CA LEU A 25 9.40 -2.15 6.70
C LEU A 25 8.79 -1.01 7.51
N VAL A 26 9.61 -0.02 7.86
CA VAL A 26 9.17 1.25 8.43
C VAL A 26 9.15 2.27 7.30
N VAL A 27 7.98 2.83 7.01
CA VAL A 27 7.76 3.72 5.87
C VAL A 27 7.37 5.10 6.37
N LEU A 28 8.14 6.11 5.95
CA LEU A 28 7.80 7.52 6.11
C LEU A 28 7.20 8.03 4.81
N ARG A 29 6.02 8.64 4.89
CA ARG A 29 5.29 9.16 3.74
C ARG A 29 5.04 10.65 3.93
N THR A 30 5.56 11.47 3.03
CA THR A 30 5.50 12.94 3.14
C THR A 30 4.72 13.55 2.00
N THR A 31 3.63 14.26 2.30
CA THR A 31 2.85 14.96 1.28
C THR A 31 3.68 16.08 0.63
N ARG A 32 3.67 16.17 -0.70
CA ARG A 32 4.36 17.22 -1.47
C ARG A 32 3.40 18.17 -2.18
N SER A 33 2.13 17.80 -2.25
CA SER A 33 1.04 18.67 -2.67
C SER A 33 -0.12 18.52 -1.71
N GLU A 34 -1.18 19.30 -1.89
CA GLU A 34 -2.45 19.06 -1.20
C GLU A 34 -2.89 17.61 -1.46
N THR A 35 -3.43 16.94 -0.45
CA THR A 35 -3.92 15.54 -0.56
C THR A 35 -5.28 15.40 0.11
N ILE A 36 -6.07 14.41 -0.32
CA ILE A 36 -7.44 14.21 0.18
C ILE A 36 -7.63 12.72 0.48
N PHE A 37 -7.87 12.40 1.75
CA PHE A 37 -8.17 11.06 2.21
C PHE A 37 -9.56 11.04 2.88
N ARG A 38 -10.60 10.62 2.14
CA ARG A 38 -11.99 10.46 2.64
C ARG A 38 -12.48 9.02 2.59
N THR A 39 -13.42 8.65 3.44
CA THR A 39 -14.03 7.30 3.45
C THR A 39 -14.84 7.05 2.19
N GLU A 40 -15.72 7.97 1.79
CA GLU A 40 -16.45 7.97 0.50
C GLU A 40 -17.03 9.38 0.18
N GLY A 41 -17.35 9.68 -1.08
CA GLY A 41 -18.08 10.91 -1.47
C GLY A 41 -17.38 12.27 -1.30
N SER A 42 -17.98 13.32 -1.88
CA SER A 42 -17.62 14.71 -1.64
C SER A 42 -18.40 15.24 -0.44
N GLY A 43 -17.71 15.79 0.58
CA GLY A 43 -18.35 16.38 1.77
C GLY A 43 -18.20 15.57 3.06
N GLU A 44 -17.69 14.33 2.99
CA GLU A 44 -17.28 13.59 4.20
C GLU A 44 -15.97 14.17 4.79
N PRO A 45 -15.82 14.12 6.12
CA PRO A 45 -14.60 14.58 6.78
C PRO A 45 -13.38 13.77 6.32
N MET A 46 -12.19 14.36 6.48
CA MET A 46 -10.95 13.60 6.34
C MET A 46 -10.96 12.38 7.27
N CYS A 47 -10.40 11.27 6.80
CA CYS A 47 -10.16 10.11 7.66
C CYS A 47 -9.24 10.53 8.81
N GLY A 48 -9.73 10.41 10.03
CA GLY A 48 -8.99 10.69 11.23
C GLY A 48 -9.56 9.94 12.41
N GLU A 49 -8.71 9.72 13.41
CA GLU A 49 -9.05 8.97 14.63
C GLU A 49 -8.52 9.70 15.86
N PHE A 50 -9.27 9.64 16.96
CA PHE A 50 -8.83 10.17 18.25
C PHE A 50 -8.01 9.12 18.98
N VAL A 51 -6.74 9.42 19.22
CA VAL A 51 -5.80 8.51 19.89
C VAL A 51 -4.95 9.26 20.90
N GLN A 52 -4.31 8.53 21.81
CA GLN A 52 -3.30 9.11 22.68
C GLN A 52 -2.15 9.67 21.83
N ALA A 53 -1.66 10.83 22.22
CA ALA A 53 -0.62 11.55 21.50
C ALA A 53 0.69 10.76 21.57
N GLY A 54 1.07 10.32 22.77
CA GLY A 54 2.26 9.53 23.03
C GLY A 54 1.96 8.15 23.60
N ILE A 55 3.01 7.37 23.88
CA ILE A 55 2.89 6.16 24.72
C ILE A 55 2.80 6.60 26.18
N ASN A 56 3.60 7.60 26.55
CA ASN A 56 3.68 8.15 27.89
C ASN A 56 2.82 9.41 28.07
N ASP A 57 2.49 10.11 26.97
CA ASP A 57 1.53 11.22 26.97
C ASP A 57 0.09 10.74 26.70
N PRO A 58 -0.80 10.75 27.72
CA PRO A 58 -2.18 10.28 27.58
C PRO A 58 -3.11 11.30 26.89
N THR A 59 -2.61 12.48 26.51
CA THR A 59 -3.41 13.52 25.84
C THR A 59 -4.05 12.97 24.57
N ILE A 60 -5.36 13.16 24.40
CA ILE A 60 -6.07 12.69 23.22
C ILE A 60 -5.97 13.75 22.12
N ILE A 61 -5.41 13.38 20.98
CA ILE A 61 -5.35 14.22 19.80
C ILE A 61 -6.01 13.52 18.60
N PRO A 62 -6.68 14.26 17.71
CA PRO A 62 -7.11 13.70 16.44
C PRO A 62 -5.91 13.55 15.52
N ARG A 63 -5.66 12.35 14.98
CA ARG A 63 -4.64 12.13 13.92
C ARG A 63 -5.33 11.88 12.59
N LEU A 64 -4.72 12.33 11.50
CA LEU A 64 -5.14 11.91 10.16
C LEU A 64 -4.75 10.46 9.92
N VAL A 65 -5.61 9.72 9.22
CA VAL A 65 -5.45 8.30 8.98
C VAL A 65 -5.47 8.02 7.48
N MET A 66 -4.38 7.45 6.98
CA MET A 66 -4.29 6.91 5.64
C MET A 66 -4.60 5.41 5.68
N THR A 67 -5.85 5.07 5.37
CA THR A 67 -6.32 3.69 5.52
C THR A 67 -5.57 2.71 4.61
N LYS A 68 -5.44 1.45 5.05
CA LYS A 68 -4.82 0.35 4.29
C LYS A 68 -5.16 0.34 2.80
N ARG A 69 -6.45 0.48 2.45
CA ARG A 69 -6.91 0.45 1.06
C ARG A 69 -6.33 1.61 0.25
N LYS A 70 -6.16 2.78 0.86
CA LYS A 70 -5.59 3.97 0.22
C LYS A 70 -4.07 3.90 0.08
N GLN A 71 -3.39 3.07 0.88
CA GLN A 71 -1.96 2.78 0.75
C GLN A 71 -1.72 1.76 -0.37
N ILE A 72 -2.27 0.55 -0.21
CA ILE A 72 -1.98 -0.59 -1.10
C ILE A 72 -2.56 -0.40 -2.52
N ALA A 73 -3.73 0.23 -2.68
CA ALA A 73 -4.35 0.33 -4.00
C ALA A 73 -3.51 1.10 -5.05
N PRO A 74 -2.98 2.30 -4.78
CA PRO A 74 -2.07 2.97 -5.71
C PRO A 74 -0.75 2.22 -5.91
N GLU A 75 -0.17 1.64 -4.86
CA GLU A 75 1.07 0.84 -4.95
C GLU A 75 0.90 -0.38 -5.87
N ARG A 76 -0.20 -1.11 -5.72
CA ARG A 76 -0.57 -2.21 -6.61
C ARG A 76 -0.81 -1.75 -8.03
N ARG A 77 -1.52 -0.62 -8.22
CA ARG A 77 -1.73 -0.06 -9.57
C ARG A 77 -0.40 0.24 -10.23
N ARG A 78 0.55 0.82 -9.50
CA ARG A 78 1.88 1.14 -10.00
C ARG A 78 2.63 -0.12 -10.42
N GLY A 79 2.69 -1.15 -9.56
CA GLY A 79 3.30 -2.42 -9.94
C GLY A 79 2.65 -3.07 -11.15
N ARG A 80 1.33 -2.99 -11.27
CA ARG A 80 0.56 -3.53 -12.40
C ARG A 80 0.74 -2.75 -13.70
N GLU A 81 1.07 -1.46 -13.66
CA GLU A 81 1.46 -0.70 -14.86
C GLU A 81 2.69 -1.34 -15.50
N PHE A 82 3.70 -1.67 -14.69
CA PHE A 82 4.91 -2.34 -15.17
C PHE A 82 4.65 -3.76 -15.65
N LEU A 83 3.84 -4.55 -14.93
CA LEU A 83 3.42 -5.86 -15.43
C LEU A 83 2.69 -5.77 -16.76
N ARG A 84 1.83 -4.75 -16.94
CA ARG A 84 1.10 -4.54 -18.19
C ARG A 84 2.03 -4.14 -19.33
N ALA A 85 2.99 -3.24 -19.09
CA ALA A 85 3.98 -2.84 -20.07
C ALA A 85 4.81 -4.02 -20.58
N ASN A 86 5.05 -5.02 -19.72
CA ASN A 86 5.82 -6.22 -20.04
C ASN A 86 4.95 -7.45 -20.43
N ASN A 87 3.64 -7.28 -20.63
CA ASN A 87 2.70 -8.36 -20.96
C ASN A 87 2.63 -9.51 -19.92
N LEU A 88 2.85 -9.20 -18.64
CA LEU A 88 2.84 -10.14 -17.51
C LEU A 88 1.50 -10.16 -16.75
N LEU A 89 0.42 -9.69 -17.39
CA LEU A 89 -0.95 -9.80 -16.89
C LEU A 89 -1.73 -10.83 -17.71
N TYR A 90 -2.29 -11.82 -17.04
CA TYR A 90 -3.00 -12.93 -17.67
C TYR A 90 -4.50 -12.68 -17.76
N ASN A 91 -5.17 -13.42 -18.65
CA ASN A 91 -6.62 -13.38 -18.76
C ASN A 91 -7.28 -14.10 -17.59
N ALA A 92 -8.30 -13.47 -17.02
CA ALA A 92 -9.09 -14.05 -15.95
C ALA A 92 -9.85 -15.29 -16.43
N PRO A 93 -9.91 -16.37 -15.62
CA PRO A 93 -10.74 -17.53 -15.92
C PRO A 93 -12.21 -17.15 -16.14
N LYS A 94 -12.70 -16.22 -15.32
CA LYS A 94 -14.02 -15.60 -15.48
C LYS A 94 -13.93 -14.44 -16.49
N GLY A 95 -14.65 -14.56 -17.61
CA GLY A 95 -14.84 -13.47 -18.57
C GLY A 95 -13.72 -13.29 -19.60
N GLY A 96 -12.57 -13.96 -19.45
CA GLY A 96 -11.51 -13.96 -20.46
C GLY A 96 -10.79 -12.61 -20.67
N THR A 97 -11.06 -11.61 -19.81
CA THR A 97 -10.44 -10.29 -19.87
C THR A 97 -9.09 -10.26 -19.16
N VAL A 98 -8.19 -9.38 -19.59
CA VAL A 98 -6.90 -9.18 -18.91
C VAL A 98 -7.15 -8.79 -17.46
N CYS A 99 -6.34 -9.35 -16.56
CA CYS A 99 -6.43 -9.11 -15.12
C CYS A 99 -6.59 -7.62 -14.80
N SER A 100 -7.57 -7.29 -13.97
CA SER A 100 -7.90 -5.93 -13.58
C SER A 100 -8.32 -5.89 -12.10
N LEU A 101 -8.11 -4.74 -11.45
CA LEU A 101 -8.55 -4.54 -10.07
C LEU A 101 -10.04 -4.19 -10.05
N ASN A 102 -10.74 -4.59 -8.98
CA ASN A 102 -12.17 -4.29 -8.74
C ASN A 102 -13.15 -4.81 -9.80
N THR A 103 -12.77 -5.79 -10.63
CA THR A 103 -13.66 -6.40 -11.64
C THR A 103 -14.24 -7.75 -11.21
N ASN A 104 -13.94 -8.20 -9.98
CA ASN A 104 -14.29 -9.54 -9.46
C ASN A 104 -13.81 -10.69 -10.37
N ALA A 105 -12.80 -10.43 -11.21
CA ALA A 105 -12.22 -11.37 -12.16
C ALA A 105 -10.68 -11.34 -12.06
N PRO A 106 -10.09 -11.82 -10.95
CA PRO A 106 -8.65 -11.98 -10.85
C PRO A 106 -8.15 -13.05 -11.84
N CYS A 107 -6.90 -12.94 -12.30
CA CYS A 107 -6.33 -13.96 -13.18
C CYS A 107 -5.73 -15.15 -12.46
N GLU A 108 -5.47 -15.03 -11.16
CA GLU A 108 -4.91 -16.11 -10.32
C GLU A 108 -3.50 -16.56 -10.75
N CYS A 109 -2.88 -15.88 -11.73
CA CYS A 109 -1.59 -16.28 -12.33
C CYS A 109 -0.49 -15.21 -12.21
N CYS A 110 -0.84 -13.92 -12.21
CA CYS A 110 0.15 -12.83 -12.16
C CYS A 110 0.70 -12.65 -10.74
N ILE A 111 1.92 -12.11 -10.64
CA ILE A 111 2.58 -11.87 -9.35
C ILE A 111 1.73 -11.01 -8.38
N ASP A 112 1.00 -10.01 -8.88
CA ASP A 112 0.11 -9.19 -8.05
C ASP A 112 -0.99 -10.02 -7.37
N CYS A 113 -1.54 -11.03 -8.04
CA CYS A 113 -2.51 -11.95 -7.45
C CYS A 113 -1.88 -12.84 -6.37
N PHE A 114 -0.67 -13.35 -6.59
CA PHE A 114 0.03 -14.21 -5.62
C PHE A 114 0.53 -13.46 -4.38
N LEU A 115 0.93 -12.20 -4.55
CA LEU A 115 1.57 -11.41 -3.50
C LEU A 115 0.56 -10.59 -2.70
N TYR A 116 -0.32 -9.84 -3.37
CA TYR A 116 -1.33 -8.99 -2.71
C TYR A 116 -2.68 -9.69 -2.50
N GLY A 117 -2.82 -10.90 -3.02
CA GLY A 117 -4.01 -11.73 -2.84
C GLY A 117 -5.20 -11.33 -3.73
N PHE A 118 -6.18 -12.23 -3.74
CA PHE A 118 -7.45 -12.08 -4.43
C PHE A 118 -8.54 -12.91 -3.73
N ALA A 119 -9.79 -12.50 -3.91
CA ALA A 119 -10.96 -13.21 -3.41
C ALA A 119 -11.80 -13.75 -4.58
N ALA A 120 -12.27 -14.99 -4.48
CA ALA A 120 -13.26 -15.61 -5.38
C ALA A 120 -12.88 -15.66 -6.87
N GLY A 121 -11.62 -15.98 -7.14
CA GLY A 121 -11.22 -16.54 -8.43
C GLY A 121 -11.92 -17.87 -8.69
N GLY A 122 -12.07 -18.31 -9.93
CA GLY A 122 -12.86 -19.47 -10.35
C GLY A 122 -12.68 -20.74 -9.50
N GLU A 123 -11.52 -20.92 -8.84
CA GLU A 123 -11.23 -22.10 -8.02
C GLU A 123 -10.58 -21.81 -6.64
N GLY A 124 -10.53 -20.55 -6.15
CA GLY A 124 -9.91 -20.28 -4.85
C GLY A 124 -9.81 -18.83 -4.40
N ALA A 125 -9.16 -18.64 -3.25
CA ALA A 125 -8.83 -17.33 -2.67
C ALA A 125 -7.41 -17.38 -2.10
N GLN A 126 -6.64 -16.32 -2.33
CA GLN A 126 -5.28 -16.15 -1.83
C GLN A 126 -5.25 -14.95 -0.89
N LYS A 127 -4.74 -15.15 0.34
CA LYS A 127 -4.52 -14.03 1.27
C LYS A 127 -3.29 -13.22 0.83
N SER A 128 -3.33 -11.92 1.07
CA SER A 128 -2.16 -11.06 0.87
C SER A 128 -1.01 -11.51 1.76
N ARG A 129 0.21 -11.50 1.22
CA ARG A 129 1.48 -11.61 1.95
C ARG A 129 2.11 -10.26 2.25
N VAL A 130 1.54 -9.18 1.70
CA VAL A 130 1.85 -7.80 2.06
C VAL A 130 0.78 -7.31 3.05
N TRP A 131 1.17 -7.13 4.29
CA TRP A 131 0.33 -6.65 5.38
C TRP A 131 0.72 -5.20 5.67
N THR A 132 -0.27 -4.35 5.80
CA THR A 132 -0.12 -2.95 6.23
C THR A 132 -1.30 -2.67 7.15
N GLU A 133 -1.05 -1.81 8.11
CA GLU A 133 -2.07 -1.22 8.95
C GLU A 133 -2.52 0.12 8.35
N ASP A 134 -3.13 0.97 9.17
CA ASP A 134 -3.37 2.35 8.77
C ASP A 134 -2.15 3.21 9.13
N ALA A 135 -1.78 4.12 8.24
CA ALA A 135 -0.71 5.08 8.53
C ALA A 135 -1.27 6.30 9.25
N PHE A 136 -0.58 6.76 10.28
CA PHE A 136 -1.02 7.88 11.11
C PHE A 136 -0.17 9.12 10.87
N SER A 137 -0.79 10.30 10.87
CA SER A 137 -0.04 11.55 10.86
C SER A 137 0.72 11.75 12.16
N VAL A 138 1.94 12.30 12.08
CA VAL A 138 2.78 12.58 13.27
C VAL A 138 2.25 13.74 14.11
N LEU A 139 1.63 14.73 13.48
CA LEU A 139 0.99 15.86 14.16
C LEU A 139 -0.53 15.69 14.23
N SER A 140 -1.17 16.51 15.06
CA SER A 140 -2.63 16.60 15.19
C SER A 140 -3.29 17.10 13.91
N SER A 141 -4.40 16.49 13.50
CA SER A 141 -5.15 16.88 12.30
C SER A 141 -5.64 18.32 12.31
N THR A 142 -5.81 18.91 13.51
CA THR A 142 -6.23 20.31 13.71
C THR A 142 -5.31 21.31 13.00
N GLU A 143 -4.02 20.99 12.85
CA GLU A 143 -3.05 21.85 12.17
C GLU A 143 -2.80 21.45 10.72
N LEU A 144 -3.18 20.24 10.33
CA LEU A 144 -2.82 19.62 9.05
C LEU A 144 -3.87 19.81 7.98
N ILE A 145 -5.12 20.09 8.37
CA ILE A 145 -6.23 20.32 7.45
C ILE A 145 -6.29 21.82 7.08
N GLY A 146 -6.49 22.08 5.80
CA GLY A 146 -6.91 23.39 5.28
C GLY A 146 -8.21 23.24 4.50
N GLU A 147 -8.91 24.35 4.30
CA GLU A 147 -10.13 24.39 3.48
C GLU A 147 -9.89 25.21 2.22
N ARG A 148 -10.45 24.75 1.10
CA ARG A 148 -10.44 25.49 -0.16
C ARG A 148 -11.83 25.52 -0.75
N THR A 149 -12.35 26.72 -0.95
CA THR A 149 -13.60 26.92 -1.69
C THR A 149 -13.29 26.98 -3.18
N ILE A 150 -13.74 25.97 -3.91
CA ILE A 150 -13.65 25.96 -5.37
C ILE A 150 -14.87 26.70 -5.90
N ASN A 151 -14.62 27.77 -6.66
CA ASN A 151 -15.62 28.52 -7.41
C ASN A 151 -15.53 28.11 -8.87
N ALA A 152 -16.56 27.47 -9.44
CA ALA A 152 -16.63 27.33 -10.89
C ALA A 152 -17.38 28.52 -11.49
N ILE A 153 -16.66 29.30 -12.30
CA ILE A 153 -17.23 30.37 -13.12
C ILE A 153 -17.84 29.78 -14.40
N PHE A 154 -18.90 30.39 -14.91
CA PHE A 154 -19.42 30.09 -16.24
C PHE A 154 -18.43 30.59 -17.31
N GLU A 155 -18.60 30.13 -18.56
CA GLU A 155 -17.73 30.48 -19.69
C GLU A 155 -17.67 31.99 -19.97
N ASN A 156 -18.70 32.73 -19.56
CA ASN A 156 -18.74 34.20 -19.57
C ASN A 156 -17.84 34.87 -18.50
N GLY A 157 -17.08 34.10 -17.73
CA GLY A 157 -16.19 34.58 -16.68
C GLY A 157 -16.89 35.01 -15.38
N THR A 158 -18.21 34.83 -15.29
CA THR A 158 -19.01 35.25 -14.13
C THR A 158 -19.48 34.07 -13.30
N MET A 159 -19.82 34.31 -12.03
CA MET A 159 -20.44 33.32 -11.15
C MET A 159 -21.95 33.13 -11.44
N ARG A 160 -22.49 33.74 -12.51
CA ARG A 160 -23.92 33.64 -12.86
C ARG A 160 -24.11 33.19 -14.31
N ASP A 161 -25.12 32.35 -14.53
CA ASP A 161 -25.52 32.00 -15.89
C ASP A 161 -26.20 33.20 -16.59
N GLU A 162 -26.53 33.03 -17.87
CA GLU A 162 -27.23 34.06 -18.67
C GLU A 162 -28.61 34.44 -18.10
N LYS A 163 -29.16 33.63 -17.18
CA LYS A 163 -30.45 33.86 -16.50
C LYS A 163 -30.28 34.49 -15.12
N GLY A 164 -29.04 34.82 -14.72
CA GLY A 164 -28.73 35.40 -13.41
C GLY A 164 -28.68 34.38 -12.26
N THR A 165 -28.77 33.08 -12.55
CA THR A 165 -28.65 32.00 -11.56
C THR A 165 -27.20 31.87 -11.12
N ALA A 166 -26.93 31.90 -9.82
CA ALA A 166 -25.59 31.70 -9.30
C ALA A 166 -25.11 30.25 -9.56
N SER A 167 -23.82 30.10 -9.85
CA SER A 167 -23.15 28.82 -10.04
C SER A 167 -23.35 27.95 -8.80
N THR A 168 -23.88 26.74 -8.99
CA THR A 168 -24.06 25.74 -7.93
C THR A 168 -22.76 25.01 -7.58
N ALA A 169 -21.68 25.28 -8.29
CA ALA A 169 -20.36 24.69 -8.06
C ALA A 169 -19.54 25.53 -7.06
N LEU A 170 -20.14 25.82 -5.91
CA LEU A 170 -19.47 26.26 -4.69
C LEU A 170 -19.24 25.01 -3.84
N ASN A 171 -18.06 24.42 -3.95
CA ASN A 171 -17.72 23.24 -3.18
C ASN A 171 -16.50 23.55 -2.32
N THR A 172 -16.71 23.64 -1.00
CA THR A 172 -15.61 23.72 -0.04
C THR A 172 -15.08 22.31 0.16
N SER A 173 -13.82 22.10 -0.20
CA SER A 173 -13.14 20.85 0.07
C SER A 173 -12.04 21.09 1.09
N GLU A 174 -12.13 20.37 2.20
CA GLU A 174 -10.97 20.11 3.05
C GLU A 174 -9.88 19.42 2.23
N TYR A 175 -8.63 19.74 2.57
CA TYR A 175 -7.44 19.08 2.06
C TYR A 175 -6.39 19.01 3.16
N ILE A 176 -5.55 17.99 3.07
CA ILE A 176 -4.35 17.84 3.90
C ILE A 176 -3.26 18.70 3.27
N LYS A 177 -2.63 19.57 4.06
CA LYS A 177 -1.58 20.48 3.62
C LYS A 177 -0.36 19.71 3.04
N PRO A 178 0.41 20.32 2.13
CA PRO A 178 1.74 19.81 1.76
C PRO A 178 2.68 19.83 2.98
N GLY A 179 3.62 18.88 3.08
CA GLY A 179 4.57 18.78 4.19
C GLY A 179 4.05 18.04 5.43
N VAL A 180 3.00 17.23 5.26
CA VAL A 180 2.45 16.37 6.33
C VAL A 180 3.10 15.01 6.26
N HIS A 181 3.54 14.51 7.42
CA HIS A 181 4.24 13.24 7.56
C HIS A 181 3.31 12.16 8.13
N PHE A 182 3.27 11.01 7.46
CA PHE A 182 2.60 9.79 7.90
C PHE A 182 3.64 8.69 8.15
N LEU A 183 3.44 7.93 9.22
CA LEU A 183 4.24 6.76 9.55
C LEU A 183 3.42 5.48 9.38
N ASP A 184 4.02 4.50 8.73
CA ASP A 184 3.40 3.22 8.38
C ASP A 184 4.37 2.05 8.62
N ILE A 185 3.78 0.91 8.96
CA ILE A 185 4.46 -0.37 9.11
C ILE A 185 3.91 -1.33 8.06
N VAL A 186 4.81 -1.84 7.22
CA VAL A 186 4.49 -2.84 6.21
C VAL A 186 5.21 -4.15 6.54
N THR A 187 4.45 -5.20 6.81
CA THR A 187 4.98 -6.56 7.04
C THR A 187 4.86 -7.38 5.75
N LEU A 188 5.99 -7.91 5.28
CA LEU A 188 6.06 -8.87 4.19
C LEU A 188 6.23 -10.27 4.77
N LYS A 189 5.27 -11.14 4.52
CA LYS A 189 5.24 -12.50 5.08
C LYS A 189 5.62 -13.54 4.03
N ASP A 190 6.60 -14.38 4.35
CA ASP A 190 7.05 -15.50 3.52
C ASP A 190 7.32 -15.08 2.06
N VAL A 191 8.01 -13.94 1.90
CA VAL A 191 8.34 -13.36 0.59
C VAL A 191 9.72 -13.81 0.13
N THR A 192 9.91 -13.97 -1.17
CA THR A 192 11.22 -14.18 -1.79
C THR A 192 11.97 -12.85 -1.95
N ALA A 193 13.26 -12.93 -2.28
CA ALA A 193 14.09 -11.75 -2.55
C ALA A 193 13.52 -10.86 -3.66
N ASP A 194 13.02 -11.45 -4.75
CA ASP A 194 12.46 -10.67 -5.86
C ASP A 194 11.08 -10.09 -5.53
N GLU A 195 10.34 -10.71 -4.63
CA GLU A 195 9.08 -10.16 -4.11
C GLU A 195 9.28 -8.99 -3.16
N LEU A 196 10.32 -9.05 -2.33
CA LEU A 196 10.79 -7.92 -1.54
C LEU A 196 11.11 -6.74 -2.47
N ARG A 197 11.94 -6.96 -3.49
CA ARG A 197 12.28 -5.92 -4.49
C ARG A 197 11.06 -5.37 -5.21
N TYR A 198 10.14 -6.25 -5.59
CA TYR A 198 8.91 -5.85 -6.26
C TYR A 198 8.04 -4.98 -5.36
N THR A 199 7.89 -5.36 -4.09
CA THR A 199 7.06 -4.61 -3.14
C THR A 199 7.69 -3.28 -2.76
N VAL A 200 8.98 -3.26 -2.44
CA VAL A 200 9.70 -2.02 -2.09
C VAL A 200 9.70 -1.06 -3.27
N GLY A 201 9.95 -1.55 -4.49
CA GLY A 201 9.85 -0.71 -5.69
C GLY A 201 8.45 -0.17 -5.94
N ASN A 202 7.40 -0.97 -5.72
CA ASN A 202 6.02 -0.46 -5.82
C ASN A 202 5.77 0.69 -4.85
N ILE A 203 6.25 0.59 -3.60
CA ILE A 203 6.10 1.65 -2.58
C ILE A 203 6.87 2.91 -3.02
N LEU A 204 8.17 2.78 -3.32
CA LEU A 204 9.04 3.90 -3.66
C LEU A 204 8.63 4.61 -4.95
N MET A 205 8.20 3.86 -5.98
CA MET A 205 7.82 4.42 -7.29
C MET A 205 6.40 5.00 -7.31
N THR A 206 5.63 4.84 -6.25
CA THR A 206 4.28 5.40 -6.17
C THR A 206 4.32 6.82 -5.64
N THR A 207 4.08 7.79 -6.51
CA THR A 207 4.15 9.22 -6.13
C THR A 207 2.79 9.87 -5.95
N ARG A 208 1.68 9.13 -6.18
CA ARG A 208 0.33 9.68 -6.23
C ARG A 208 -0.67 8.87 -5.42
N TYR A 209 -1.25 9.50 -4.40
CA TYR A 209 -2.21 8.90 -3.48
C TYR A 209 -3.50 9.73 -3.38
N GLY A 210 -4.61 9.07 -3.07
CA GLY A 210 -5.93 9.71 -2.94
C GLY A 210 -6.77 9.68 -4.23
N ALA A 211 -8.01 10.19 -4.12
CA ALA A 211 -9.04 10.06 -5.15
C ALA A 211 -8.83 10.99 -6.36
N VAL A 212 -8.30 12.20 -6.14
CA VAL A 212 -8.05 13.20 -7.19
C VAL A 212 -6.56 13.23 -7.57
N SER A 213 -5.98 12.05 -7.76
CA SER A 213 -4.53 11.85 -7.95
C SER A 213 -3.96 12.48 -9.23
N SER A 214 -4.81 12.91 -10.17
CA SER A 214 -4.41 13.61 -11.39
C SER A 214 -4.08 15.09 -11.17
N ARG A 215 -4.58 15.70 -10.08
CA ARG A 215 -4.33 17.13 -9.74
C ARG A 215 -3.65 17.29 -8.39
N LEU A 216 -3.99 16.43 -7.43
CA LEU A 216 -3.56 16.46 -6.04
C LEU A 216 -2.84 15.15 -5.68
N GLY A 217 -2.41 14.98 -4.44
CA GLY A 217 -1.96 13.69 -3.94
C GLY A 217 -0.49 13.35 -4.16
N ARG A 218 0.39 14.32 -4.50
CA ARG A 218 1.83 14.04 -4.60
C ARG A 218 2.36 13.66 -3.22
N MET A 219 3.05 12.54 -3.14
CA MET A 219 3.65 12.05 -1.90
C MET A 219 5.01 11.42 -2.21
N ASP A 220 5.96 11.62 -1.31
CA ASP A 220 7.24 10.92 -1.33
C ASP A 220 7.19 9.81 -0.27
N ASN A 221 7.61 8.60 -0.63
CA ASN A 221 7.74 7.49 0.31
C ASN A 221 9.21 7.18 0.51
N GLU A 222 9.58 6.96 1.76
CA GLU A 222 10.93 6.63 2.18
C GLU A 222 10.88 5.40 3.08
N ILE A 223 11.76 4.44 2.85
CA ILE A 223 11.97 3.31 3.75
C ILE A 223 13.07 3.71 4.73
N ILE A 224 12.72 3.85 6.00
CA ILE A 224 13.63 4.33 7.06
C ILE A 224 14.13 3.21 7.98
N GLY A 225 13.58 2.01 7.83
CA GLY A 225 14.01 0.83 8.58
C GLY A 225 13.53 -0.46 7.94
N VAL A 226 14.38 -1.49 7.99
CA VAL A 226 14.07 -2.85 7.54
C VAL A 226 14.52 -3.85 8.60
N PHE A 227 13.62 -4.76 8.94
CA PHE A 227 13.77 -5.74 10.01
C PHE A 227 13.48 -7.14 9.50
N GLY A 228 14.16 -8.13 10.08
CA GLY A 228 13.93 -9.55 9.84
C GLY A 228 13.53 -10.26 11.12
N GLY A 229 12.54 -11.14 11.04
CA GLY A 229 12.06 -11.89 12.19
C GLY A 229 11.04 -12.98 11.87
N MET A 230 10.31 -13.36 12.91
CA MET A 230 9.18 -14.29 12.90
C MET A 230 7.89 -13.67 13.46
N ALA A 231 7.92 -12.38 13.78
CA ALA A 231 6.81 -11.60 14.29
C ALA A 231 6.65 -10.30 13.50
N GLU A 232 5.48 -9.67 13.63
CA GLU A 232 5.25 -8.31 13.12
C GLU A 232 6.03 -7.29 13.96
N LEU A 233 6.35 -6.15 13.36
CA LEU A 233 6.85 -5.01 14.10
C LEU A 233 5.76 -4.44 15.02
N PRO A 234 6.13 -3.60 16.00
CA PRO A 234 5.16 -2.74 16.66
C PRO A 234 4.24 -2.02 15.65
N SER A 235 2.99 -1.76 16.06
CA SER A 235 1.97 -1.19 15.17
C SER A 235 2.34 0.20 14.67
N SER A 236 1.72 0.64 13.57
CA SER A 236 1.87 2.02 13.07
C SER A 236 1.47 3.06 14.14
N LEU A 237 0.52 2.71 15.01
CA LEU A 237 0.09 3.55 16.13
C LEU A 237 1.15 3.60 17.25
N GLU A 238 1.73 2.46 17.66
CA GLU A 238 2.81 2.44 18.67
C GLU A 238 4.04 3.23 18.17
N LEU A 239 4.34 3.13 16.87
CA LEU A 239 5.39 3.90 16.23
C LEU A 239 5.14 5.42 16.32
N VAL A 240 3.99 5.90 15.88
CA VAL A 240 3.72 7.36 15.86
C VAL A 240 3.68 7.94 17.28
N GLN A 241 3.18 7.17 18.24
CA GLN A 241 3.16 7.54 19.66
C GLN A 241 4.55 7.58 20.27
N SER A 242 5.40 6.58 19.97
CA SER A 242 6.81 6.58 20.41
C SER A 242 7.57 7.79 19.86
N VAL A 243 7.33 8.11 18.59
CA VAL A 243 7.96 9.26 17.93
C VAL A 243 7.48 10.57 18.55
N TYR A 244 6.19 10.69 18.85
CA TYR A 244 5.63 11.86 19.53
C TYR A 244 6.29 12.11 20.89
N ASP A 245 6.44 11.06 21.72
CA ASP A 245 7.14 11.15 23.01
C ASP A 245 8.59 11.62 22.86
N LEU A 246 9.31 11.10 21.85
CA LEU A 246 10.71 11.46 21.59
C LEU A 246 10.88 12.90 21.07
N LEU A 247 9.87 13.45 20.43
CA LEU A 247 9.86 14.85 19.96
C LEU A 247 9.62 15.85 21.11
N GLY A 248 9.36 15.38 22.35
CA GLY A 248 9.43 16.20 23.56
C GLY A 248 8.14 16.93 23.95
N ALA A 249 6.97 16.38 23.61
CA ALA A 249 5.69 16.87 24.14
C ALA A 249 5.59 16.48 25.63
N PRO A 250 5.74 17.44 26.56
CA PRO A 250 4.80 18.56 26.70
C PRO A 250 5.40 19.98 26.61
N GLU A 251 6.72 20.14 26.48
CA GLU A 251 7.39 21.45 26.54
C GLU A 251 7.66 22.06 25.16
N LYS A 252 7.73 21.22 24.11
CA LYS A 252 7.94 21.67 22.72
C LYS A 252 6.63 21.64 21.94
N LEU A 253 6.22 22.80 21.43
CA LEU A 253 5.08 22.91 20.54
C LEU A 253 5.44 22.29 19.18
N LEU A 254 4.72 21.23 18.81
CA LEU A 254 4.93 20.53 17.54
C LEU A 254 3.99 21.13 16.49
N GLU A 255 4.50 22.05 15.68
CA GLU A 255 3.72 22.76 14.67
C GLU A 255 4.00 22.30 13.24
N HIS A 256 3.01 22.47 12.37
CA HIS A 256 3.19 22.35 10.93
C HIS A 256 3.67 23.68 10.29
N PRO A 257 4.68 23.67 9.38
CA PRO A 257 5.41 22.52 8.84
C PRO A 257 6.51 22.01 9.78
N PHE A 258 6.64 20.69 9.88
CA PHE A 258 7.62 20.05 10.76
C PHE A 258 8.93 19.74 10.04
N ASN A 259 10.06 19.76 10.76
CA ASN A 259 11.36 19.44 10.20
C ASN A 259 11.49 17.92 9.93
N THR A 260 11.76 17.55 8.67
CA THR A 260 11.88 16.14 8.26
C THR A 260 13.11 15.45 8.84
N GLU A 261 14.25 16.13 8.99
CA GLU A 261 15.47 15.55 9.57
C GLU A 261 15.30 15.26 11.07
N GLU A 262 14.66 16.18 11.79
CA GLU A 262 14.32 15.99 13.19
C GLU A 262 13.37 14.80 13.37
N LEU A 263 12.34 14.71 12.52
CA LEU A 263 11.43 13.57 12.49
C LEU A 263 12.17 12.26 12.20
N THR A 264 12.98 12.20 11.15
CA THR A 264 13.72 10.99 10.80
C THR A 264 14.65 10.54 11.94
N THR A 265 15.27 11.48 12.65
CA THR A 265 16.09 11.19 13.83
C THR A 265 15.25 10.60 14.97
N ALA A 266 14.07 11.16 15.23
CA ALA A 266 13.15 10.63 16.23
C ALA A 266 12.63 9.23 15.86
N VAL A 267 12.31 8.98 14.59
CA VAL A 267 11.89 7.64 14.15
C VAL A 267 13.03 6.63 14.28
N LYS A 268 14.24 6.97 13.83
CA LYS A 268 15.42 6.10 13.98
C LYS A 268 15.67 5.72 15.43
N SER A 269 15.45 6.65 16.36
CA SER A 269 15.53 6.45 17.80
C SER A 269 14.39 5.56 18.32
N ALA A 270 13.15 5.78 17.87
CA ALA A 270 11.98 4.99 18.23
C ALA A 270 12.12 3.50 17.85
N ILE A 271 12.71 3.23 16.68
CA ILE A 271 12.85 1.87 16.14
C ILE A 271 14.17 1.19 16.54
N ALA A 272 15.10 1.90 17.16
CA ALA A 272 16.36 1.35 17.69
C ALA A 272 16.19 0.16 18.64
N PRO A 273 15.29 0.21 19.65
CA PRO A 273 15.13 -0.89 20.60
C PRO A 273 14.33 -2.09 20.08
N TRP A 274 13.79 -2.04 18.85
CA TRP A 274 12.85 -3.07 18.37
C TRP A 274 13.47 -4.45 18.18
N THR A 275 14.79 -4.56 18.01
CA THR A 275 15.49 -5.86 18.02
C THR A 275 15.37 -6.59 19.35
N ASN A 276 15.02 -5.89 20.44
CA ASN A 276 14.77 -6.49 21.76
C ASN A 276 13.31 -6.95 21.95
N LYS A 277 12.41 -6.66 21.00
CA LYS A 277 11.00 -7.10 21.06
C LYS A 277 10.89 -8.53 20.54
N ARG A 278 9.88 -9.26 21.04
CA ARG A 278 9.74 -10.71 20.78
C ARG A 278 9.59 -11.01 19.29
N GLY A 279 10.45 -11.89 18.78
CA GLY A 279 10.36 -12.41 17.41
C GLY A 279 11.01 -11.52 16.34
N ILE A 280 11.53 -10.35 16.70
CA ILE A 280 12.40 -9.54 15.82
C ILE A 280 13.84 -9.97 16.09
N SER A 281 14.57 -10.35 15.06
CA SER A 281 15.91 -10.95 15.21
C SER A 281 17.01 -10.11 14.59
N MET A 282 16.68 -9.22 13.66
CA MET A 282 17.64 -8.33 13.04
C MET A 282 17.02 -7.01 12.58
N ARG A 283 17.89 -6.01 12.43
CA ARG A 283 17.63 -4.72 11.78
C ARG A 283 18.82 -4.43 10.87
N LEU A 284 18.56 -3.88 9.68
CA LEU A 284 19.63 -3.36 8.82
C LEU A 284 20.24 -2.07 9.40
N SER A 285 21.56 -1.91 9.29
CA SER A 285 22.22 -0.61 9.52
C SER A 285 21.80 0.41 8.46
N GLU A 286 22.20 1.68 8.63
CA GLU A 286 21.88 2.72 7.65
C GLU A 286 22.59 2.49 6.31
N GLU A 287 23.84 2.04 6.36
CA GLU A 287 24.63 1.69 5.19
C GLU A 287 24.00 0.50 4.46
N GLU A 288 23.58 -0.52 5.22
CA GLU A 288 22.92 -1.69 4.68
C GLU A 288 21.58 -1.35 4.05
N LEU A 289 20.75 -0.57 4.74
CA LEU A 289 19.50 -0.08 4.18
C LEU A 289 19.74 0.67 2.87
N THR A 290 20.75 1.53 2.81
CA THR A 290 21.14 2.24 1.59
C THR A 290 21.53 1.27 0.47
N GLU A 291 22.34 0.25 0.77
CA GLU A 291 22.68 -0.80 -0.20
C GLU A 291 21.45 -1.58 -0.70
N LEU A 292 20.49 -1.88 0.18
CA LEU A 292 19.25 -2.55 -0.21
C LEU A 292 18.44 -1.69 -1.17
N ILE A 293 18.31 -0.39 -0.89
CA ILE A 293 17.58 0.54 -1.76
C ILE A 293 18.29 0.65 -3.11
N LEU A 294 19.62 0.74 -3.15
CA LEU A 294 20.39 0.71 -4.40
C LEU A 294 20.20 -0.60 -5.19
N ASP A 295 20.11 -1.75 -4.52
CA ASP A 295 19.80 -3.03 -5.16
C ASP A 295 18.38 -3.02 -5.77
N VAL A 296 17.40 -2.45 -5.07
CA VAL A 296 16.04 -2.27 -5.60
C VAL A 296 16.06 -1.33 -6.81
N ASP A 297 16.68 -0.16 -6.70
CA ASP A 297 16.74 0.84 -7.77
C ASP A 297 17.41 0.28 -9.03
N ARG A 298 18.46 -0.53 -8.86
CA ARG A 298 19.10 -1.23 -9.98
C ARG A 298 18.09 -2.13 -10.71
N HIS A 299 17.36 -2.98 -9.99
CA HIS A 299 16.38 -3.89 -10.59
C HIS A 299 15.18 -3.15 -11.21
N TRP A 300 14.91 -1.92 -10.78
CA TRP A 300 13.84 -1.08 -11.32
C TRP A 300 14.32 -0.08 -12.40
N SER A 301 15.62 -0.06 -12.70
CA SER A 301 16.19 0.74 -13.78
C SER A 301 15.63 0.34 -15.15
N LEU A 302 15.68 1.26 -16.11
CA LEU A 302 15.13 1.02 -17.46
C LEU A 302 15.77 -0.20 -18.15
N ASP A 303 17.03 -0.48 -17.87
CA ASP A 303 17.79 -1.56 -18.51
C ASP A 303 17.50 -2.94 -17.88
N ASP A 304 17.33 -3.01 -16.55
CA ASP A 304 17.17 -4.27 -15.83
C ASP A 304 15.71 -4.64 -15.52
N GLN A 305 14.77 -3.69 -15.57
CA GLN A 305 13.37 -3.89 -15.12
C GLN A 305 12.64 -5.01 -15.85
N GLU A 306 12.71 -5.07 -17.18
CA GLU A 306 12.04 -6.12 -17.94
C GLU A 306 12.56 -7.51 -17.55
N THR A 307 13.89 -7.65 -17.46
CA THR A 307 14.56 -8.90 -17.08
C THR A 307 14.18 -9.31 -15.66
N PHE A 308 14.17 -8.37 -14.73
CA PHE A 308 13.76 -8.59 -13.34
C PHE A 308 12.30 -9.08 -13.26
N LEU A 309 11.37 -8.39 -13.91
CA LEU A 309 9.95 -8.74 -13.85
C LEU A 309 9.66 -10.09 -14.52
N LYS A 310 10.32 -10.40 -15.63
CA LYS A 310 10.21 -11.72 -16.29
C LYS A 310 10.76 -12.84 -15.42
N ARG A 311 11.92 -12.65 -14.79
CA ARG A 311 12.50 -13.62 -13.84
C ARG A 311 11.55 -13.89 -12.68
N LEU A 312 10.99 -12.83 -12.08
CA LEU A 312 10.01 -12.96 -11.00
C LEU A 312 8.75 -13.70 -11.49
N ASP A 313 8.24 -13.36 -12.67
CA ASP A 313 7.07 -14.01 -13.26
C ASP A 313 7.30 -15.51 -13.54
N GLU A 314 8.45 -15.87 -14.12
CA GLU A 314 8.85 -17.24 -14.41
C GLU A 314 8.98 -18.10 -13.16
N SER A 315 9.40 -17.52 -12.03
CA SER A 315 9.47 -18.23 -10.75
C SER A 315 8.10 -18.78 -10.28
N TYR A 316 7.00 -18.23 -10.84
CA TYR A 316 5.63 -18.66 -10.57
C TYR A 316 5.06 -19.65 -11.58
N ALA A 317 5.80 -19.98 -12.65
CA ALA A 317 5.28 -20.77 -13.76
C ALA A 317 4.72 -22.14 -13.33
N SER A 318 5.38 -22.82 -12.38
CA SER A 318 4.96 -24.12 -11.86
C SER A 318 3.69 -24.07 -11.00
N PHE A 319 3.33 -22.91 -10.46
CA PHE A 319 2.17 -22.72 -9.60
C PHE A 319 0.92 -22.27 -10.38
N ARG A 320 1.09 -21.91 -11.65
CA ARG A 320 -0.02 -21.59 -12.54
C ARG A 320 -0.70 -22.89 -12.90
N LYS A 321 -1.93 -23.08 -12.44
CA LYS A 321 -2.74 -24.22 -12.88
C LYS A 321 -2.84 -24.17 -14.40
N PRO A 322 -2.55 -25.27 -15.13
CA PRO A 322 -2.95 -25.36 -16.52
C PRO A 322 -4.48 -25.22 -16.55
N ARG A 323 -5.00 -24.35 -17.44
CA ARG A 323 -6.44 -24.27 -17.71
C ARG A 323 -6.94 -25.69 -17.92
N SER A 324 -7.90 -26.14 -17.11
CA SER A 324 -8.65 -27.35 -17.41
C SER A 324 -9.55 -27.05 -18.62
N GLU A 325 -8.98 -27.10 -19.82
CA GLU A 325 -9.76 -27.39 -21.01
C GLU A 325 -10.19 -28.87 -20.89
N ASP A 326 -11.38 -29.11 -20.31
CA ASP A 326 -12.23 -30.33 -20.50
C ASP A 326 -13.04 -30.73 -19.26
N VAL A 327 -14.00 -29.88 -18.84
CA VAL A 327 -15.14 -30.34 -18.01
C VAL A 327 -16.48 -29.93 -18.65
N GLY A 328 -16.55 -30.04 -19.98
CA GLY A 328 -17.77 -29.77 -20.76
C GLY A 328 -18.33 -30.96 -21.55
N LYS A 329 -17.69 -32.13 -21.49
CA LYS A 329 -18.16 -33.34 -22.17
C LYS A 329 -18.17 -34.54 -21.22
N LYS A 330 -19.19 -34.64 -20.37
CA LYS A 330 -19.63 -35.94 -19.84
C LYS A 330 -21.06 -35.87 -19.31
N GLY A 331 -21.97 -36.41 -20.13
CA GLY A 331 -23.05 -37.27 -19.65
C GLY A 331 -24.35 -36.61 -19.17
N LYS A 332 -25.33 -36.50 -20.08
CA LYS A 332 -26.70 -36.92 -19.74
C LYS A 332 -27.23 -37.81 -20.85
N GLY A 333 -27.02 -39.11 -20.66
CA GLY A 333 -27.61 -40.17 -21.47
C GLY A 333 -29.11 -40.27 -21.25
N LYS A 334 -29.78 -40.72 -22.32
CA LYS A 334 -31.05 -41.43 -22.43
C LYS A 334 -31.93 -41.48 -21.17
N LYS A 335 -33.09 -40.82 -21.24
CA LYS A 335 -34.29 -41.31 -20.57
C LYS A 335 -35.01 -42.25 -21.54
N ASP A 336 -34.89 -43.55 -21.30
CA ASP A 336 -35.85 -44.52 -21.79
C ASP A 336 -37.19 -44.25 -21.11
N ALA A 337 -38.23 -44.03 -21.91
CA ALA A 337 -39.61 -44.00 -21.46
C ALA A 337 -40.31 -45.21 -22.07
N SER A 338 -40.58 -46.22 -21.25
CA SER A 338 -41.61 -47.21 -21.59
C SER A 338 -42.32 -47.71 -20.34
N SER A 339 -43.66 -47.69 -20.46
CA SER A 339 -44.68 -48.35 -19.63
C SER A 339 -44.93 -47.69 -18.25
N VAL A 340 -46.17 -47.44 -17.80
CA VAL A 340 -47.38 -48.28 -17.90
C VAL A 340 -48.68 -47.43 -17.79
N SER A 341 -49.54 -47.63 -18.80
CA SER A 341 -51.02 -47.75 -18.82
C SER A 341 -52.00 -46.61 -18.46
N LEU A 342 -52.92 -46.37 -19.39
CA LEU A 342 -54.28 -46.94 -19.28
C LEU A 342 -54.37 -48.22 -20.11
#